data_AF-A0A2N2TMU8-F1
#
_entry.id   AF-A0A2N2TMU8-F1
#
_cell.length_a   1.000
_cell.length_b   1.000
_cell.length_c   1.000
_cell.angle_alpha   90.00
_cell.angle_beta   90.00
_cell.angle_gamma   90.00
#
_symmetry.space_group_name_H-M   'P 1'
#
loop_
_entity.id
_entity.type
_entity.pdbx_description
1 polymer ?
#
loop_
_entity_poly.entity_id
_entity_poly.type
_entity_poly.pdbx_seq_one_letter_code
_entity_poly.pdbx_strand_id
1 'polypeptide(L)'
;PMLIMYDEPFSGLDPISLNQIGNLIRKLNDALGVTSIVVTYDVAESLKVVDYVYFIADGKIVAEGTPDEVRASTDPFVRQFVDGQPDGPVAFHAPGKPIQEELELG
;
A
#
# COMPACT_ATOMS: atom_id res chain seq x y z
N PRO A 1 3.48 -23.46 11.02
CA PRO A 1 4.40 -22.29 11.00
C PRO A 1 3.86 -21.19 11.91
N MET A 2 4.71 -20.40 12.57
CA MET A 2 4.24 -19.28 13.41
C MET A 2 4.15 -17.95 12.65
N LEU A 3 4.75 -17.87 11.45
CA LEU A 3 4.81 -16.68 10.61
C LEU A 3 4.62 -17.06 9.14
N ILE A 4 3.85 -16.26 8.40
CA ILE A 4 3.71 -16.31 6.94
C ILE A 4 3.99 -14.91 6.38
N MET A 5 4.74 -14.83 5.28
CA MET A 5 5.04 -13.58 4.58
C MET A 5 4.55 -13.65 3.14
N TYR A 6 3.87 -12.60 2.68
CA TYR A 6 3.36 -12.46 1.33
C TYR A 6 4.03 -11.24 0.69
N ASP A 7 4.67 -11.44 -0.45
CA ASP A 7 5.28 -10.38 -1.25
C ASP A 7 4.41 -10.13 -2.48
N GLU A 8 3.77 -8.96 -2.54
CA GLU A 8 2.84 -8.54 -3.58
C GLU A 8 1.77 -9.59 -3.99
N PRO A 9 1.00 -10.16 -3.03
CA PRO A 9 0.03 -11.22 -3.33
C PRO A 9 -1.18 -10.74 -4.15
N PHE A 10 -1.33 -9.43 -4.32
CA PHE A 10 -2.46 -8.79 -4.98
C PHE A 10 -2.17 -8.34 -6.41
N SER A 11 -0.90 -8.40 -6.84
CA SER A 11 -0.47 -7.88 -8.13
C SER A 11 -1.20 -8.54 -9.30
N GLY A 12 -1.71 -7.72 -10.22
CA GLY A 12 -2.40 -8.17 -11.43
C GLY A 12 -3.81 -8.74 -11.20
N LEU A 13 -4.33 -8.66 -9.96
CA LEU A 13 -5.71 -9.05 -9.67
C LEU A 13 -6.66 -7.90 -9.97
N ASP A 14 -7.84 -8.25 -10.46
CA ASP A 14 -8.97 -7.31 -10.51
C ASP A 14 -9.49 -7.04 -9.07
N PRO A 15 -10.25 -5.95 -8.86
CA PRO A 15 -10.72 -5.57 -7.53
C PRO A 15 -11.54 -6.65 -6.79
N ILE A 16 -12.26 -7.52 -7.51
CA ILE A 16 -13.04 -8.61 -6.90
C ILE A 16 -12.10 -9.69 -6.39
N SER A 17 -11.16 -10.12 -7.24
CA SER A 17 -10.16 -11.14 -6.89
C SER A 17 -9.28 -10.69 -5.72
N LEU A 18 -8.86 -9.43 -5.71
CA LEU A 18 -8.09 -8.85 -4.61
C LEU A 18 -8.83 -8.99 -3.28
N ASN A 19 -10.09 -8.55 -3.23
CA ASN A 19 -10.93 -8.69 -2.03
C ASN A 19 -11.08 -10.15 -1.59
N GLN A 20 -11.20 -11.08 -2.53
CA GLN A 20 -11.33 -12.50 -2.21
C GLN A 20 -10.04 -13.07 -1.59
N ILE A 21 -8.88 -12.74 -2.16
CA ILE A 21 -7.58 -13.18 -1.64
C ILE A 21 -7.29 -12.56 -0.27
N GLY A 22 -7.53 -11.24 -0.10
CA GLY A 22 -7.35 -10.58 1.20
C GLY A 22 -8.20 -11.21 2.30
N ASN A 23 -9.48 -11.49 2.02
CA ASN A 23 -10.35 -12.18 2.97
C ASN A 23 -9.91 -13.62 3.26
N LEU A 24 -9.34 -14.32 2.28
CA LEU A 24 -8.81 -15.66 2.50
C LEU A 24 -7.59 -15.63 3.43
N ILE A 25 -6.67 -14.69 3.21
CA ILE A 25 -5.50 -14.48 4.09
C ILE A 25 -5.96 -14.19 5.52
N ARG A 26 -6.95 -13.30 5.70
CA ARG A 26 -7.51 -13.00 7.03
C ARG A 26 -8.08 -14.23 7.71
N LYS A 27 -8.93 -14.99 7.01
CA LYS A 27 -9.56 -16.20 7.56
C LYS A 27 -8.54 -17.26 7.95
N LEU A 28 -7.47 -17.42 7.16
CA LEU A 28 -6.40 -18.36 7.47
C LEU A 28 -5.60 -17.91 8.70
N ASN A 29 -5.30 -16.62 8.81
CA ASN A 29 -4.67 -16.05 10.01
C ASN A 29 -5.52 -16.35 11.26
N ASP A 30 -6.81 -16.00 11.23
CA ASP A 30 -7.73 -16.21 12.35
C ASP A 30 -7.89 -17.68 12.74
N ALA A 31 -8.00 -18.57 11.74
CA ALA A 31 -8.22 -19.99 11.98
C ALA A 31 -6.97 -20.71 12.53
N LEU A 32 -5.78 -20.28 12.11
CA LEU A 32 -4.52 -20.94 12.47
C LEU A 32 -3.77 -20.24 13.61
N GLY A 33 -4.17 -19.02 13.97
CA GLY A 33 -3.49 -18.20 14.98
C GLY A 33 -2.05 -17.85 14.59
N VAL A 34 -1.79 -17.65 13.30
CA VAL A 34 -0.45 -17.39 12.76
C VAL A 34 -0.23 -15.91 12.54
N THR A 35 0.99 -15.41 12.74
CA THR A 35 1.31 -14.05 12.32
C THR A 35 1.46 -13.99 10.80
N SER A 36 0.83 -13.02 10.15
CA SER A 36 0.92 -12.79 8.71
C SER A 36 1.45 -11.40 8.41
N ILE A 37 2.45 -11.30 7.54
CA ILE A 37 2.98 -10.03 7.02
C ILE A 37 2.69 -9.97 5.53
N VAL A 38 2.06 -8.89 5.08
CA VAL A 38 1.76 -8.64 3.67
C VAL A 38 2.50 -7.38 3.23
N VAL A 39 3.31 -7.50 2.18
CA VAL A 39 3.94 -6.37 1.50
C VAL A 39 3.14 -6.08 0.24
N THR A 40 2.63 -4.86 0.12
CA THR A 40 1.90 -4.43 -1.08
C THR A 40 1.83 -2.91 -1.22
N TYR A 41 1.63 -2.44 -2.45
CA TYR A 41 1.30 -1.05 -2.77
C TYR A 41 -0.22 -0.75 -2.75
N ASP A 42 -1.10 -1.75 -2.70
CA ASP A 42 -2.56 -1.55 -2.70
C ASP A 42 -3.11 -1.25 -1.30
N VAL A 43 -3.07 0.02 -0.89
CA VAL A 43 -3.38 0.41 0.50
C VAL A 43 -4.86 0.39 0.84
N ALA A 44 -5.72 0.95 -0.02
CA ALA A 44 -7.15 1.08 0.27
C ALA A 44 -7.81 -0.27 0.57
N GLU A 45 -7.42 -1.31 -0.17
CA GLU A 45 -7.92 -2.66 0.01
C GLU A 45 -7.24 -3.38 1.18
N SER A 46 -5.93 -3.20 1.35
CA SER A 46 -5.19 -3.80 2.47
C SER A 46 -5.72 -3.35 3.83
N LEU A 47 -6.08 -2.07 3.97
CA LEU A 47 -6.67 -1.51 5.19
C LEU A 47 -7.98 -2.20 5.62
N LYS A 48 -8.62 -2.99 4.74
CA LYS A 48 -9.85 -3.74 5.09
C LYS A 48 -9.57 -5.05 5.81
N VAL A 49 -8.34 -5.60 5.69
CA VAL A 49 -8.03 -6.97 6.13
C VAL A 49 -6.86 -7.06 7.11
N VAL A 50 -6.08 -5.99 7.28
CA VAL A 50 -4.93 -5.93 8.19
C VAL A 50 -5.31 -5.36 9.55
N ASP A 51 -4.57 -5.78 10.58
CA ASP A 51 -4.69 -5.23 11.93
C ASP A 51 -3.83 -3.98 12.15
N TYR A 52 -2.73 -3.85 11.41
CA TYR A 52 -1.74 -2.77 11.55
C TYR A 52 -0.97 -2.57 10.24
N VAL A 53 -0.56 -1.34 9.95
CA VAL A 53 0.16 -0.95 8.73
C VAL A 53 1.42 -0.17 9.06
N TYR A 54 2.46 -0.38 8.26
CA TYR A 54 3.66 0.44 8.20
C TYR A 54 3.84 0.99 6.79
N PHE A 55 4.10 2.28 6.67
CA PHE A 55 4.50 2.93 5.42
C PHE A 55 6.02 3.13 5.42
N ILE A 56 6.67 2.68 4.35
CA ILE A 56 8.12 2.76 4.21
C ILE A 56 8.46 3.59 2.98
N ALA A 57 9.27 4.64 3.17
CA ALA A 57 9.84 5.46 2.11
C ALA A 57 11.28 5.85 2.47
N ASP A 58 12.16 5.92 1.46
CA ASP A 58 13.59 6.24 1.63
C ASP A 58 14.29 5.41 2.73
N GLY A 59 13.91 4.13 2.85
CA GLY A 59 14.45 3.21 3.84
C GLY A 59 14.04 3.50 5.30
N LYS A 60 13.02 4.34 5.51
CA LYS A 60 12.51 4.72 6.84
C LYS A 60 11.02 4.43 6.95
N ILE A 61 10.57 4.13 8.17
CA ILE A 61 9.15 4.13 8.49
C ILE A 61 8.73 5.60 8.58
N VAL A 62 7.79 5.99 7.71
CA VAL A 62 7.30 7.38 7.61
C VAL A 62 5.92 7.55 8.25
N ALA A 63 5.17 6.46 8.37
CA ALA A 63 3.92 6.41 9.12
C ALA A 63 3.61 4.96 9.51
N GLU A 64 2.85 4.78 10.57
CA GLU A 64 2.41 3.48 11.06
C GLU A 64 1.14 3.62 11.90
N GLY A 65 0.37 2.55 12.04
CA GLY A 65 -0.81 2.54 12.88
C GLY A 65 -1.83 1.47 12.52
N THR A 66 -2.90 1.42 13.30
CA THR A 66 -4.09 0.65 12.97
C THR A 66 -4.81 1.24 11.75
N PRO A 67 -5.66 0.47 11.04
CA PRO A 67 -6.42 0.99 9.92
C PRO A 67 -7.24 2.25 10.24
N ASP A 68 -7.77 2.35 11.45
CA ASP A 68 -8.59 3.50 11.87
C ASP A 68 -7.73 4.74 12.14
N GLU A 69 -6.55 4.58 12.75
CA GLU A 69 -5.58 5.67 12.91
C GLU A 69 -5.07 6.17 11.55
N VAL A 70 -4.76 5.25 10.63
CA VAL A 70 -4.33 5.60 9.26
C VAL A 70 -5.43 6.35 8.51
N ARG A 71 -6.69 5.90 8.60
CA ARG A 71 -7.84 6.60 7.98
C ARG A 71 -8.09 7.98 8.57
N ALA A 72 -7.87 8.14 9.88
CA ALA A 72 -8.04 9.41 10.58
C ALA A 72 -6.82 10.34 10.51
N SER A 73 -5.70 9.86 9.97
CA SER A 73 -4.46 10.62 9.88
C SER A 73 -4.65 11.91 9.08
N THR A 74 -4.06 13.00 9.56
CA THR A 74 -3.96 14.28 8.84
C THR A 74 -2.60 14.46 8.17
N ASP A 75 -1.72 13.46 8.24
CA ASP A 75 -0.40 13.51 7.62
C ASP A 75 -0.53 13.56 6.09
N PRO A 76 0.03 14.58 5.42
CA PRO A 76 -0.08 14.71 3.96
C PRO A 76 0.48 13.52 3.18
N PHE A 77 1.53 12.85 3.68
CA PHE A 77 2.07 11.64 3.06
C PHE A 77 1.05 10.51 3.12
N VAL A 78 0.48 10.26 4.30
CA VAL A 78 -0.52 9.20 4.49
C VAL A 78 -1.76 9.48 3.65
N ARG A 79 -2.23 10.74 3.62
CA ARG A 79 -3.37 11.11 2.78
C ARG A 79 -3.08 10.93 1.30
N GLN A 80 -1.92 11.39 0.83
CA GLN A 80 -1.56 11.24 -0.58
C GLN A 80 -1.57 9.76 -1.00
N PHE A 81 -0.99 8.89 -0.18
CA PHE A 81 -0.86 7.47 -0.49
C PHE A 81 -2.18 6.69 -0.34
N VAL A 82 -2.93 6.92 0.73
CA VAL A 82 -4.21 6.24 1.01
C VAL A 82 -5.30 6.67 0.02
N ASP A 83 -5.36 7.96 -0.31
CA ASP A 83 -6.39 8.50 -1.21
C ASP A 83 -5.98 8.45 -2.69
N GLY A 84 -4.75 8.03 -3.00
CA GLY A 84 -4.22 8.01 -4.36
C GLY A 84 -4.15 9.39 -5.01
N GLN A 85 -3.83 10.44 -4.23
CA GLN A 85 -3.74 11.80 -4.77
C GLN A 85 -2.54 11.92 -5.71
N PRO A 86 -2.69 12.60 -6.87
CA PRO A 86 -1.62 12.75 -7.84
C PRO A 86 -0.46 13.60 -7.33
N ASP A 87 -0.75 14.56 -6.44
CA ASP A 87 0.20 15.52 -5.90
C ASP A 87 0.28 15.42 -4.37
N GLY A 88 1.47 15.72 -3.82
CA GLY A 88 1.71 15.75 -2.37
C GLY A 88 3.20 15.70 -2.03
N PRO A 89 3.56 15.42 -0.76
CA PRO A 89 4.96 15.37 -0.32
C PRO A 89 5.78 14.25 -0.97
N VAL A 90 5.13 13.19 -1.46
CA VAL A 90 5.77 12.14 -2.26
C VAL A 90 5.85 12.63 -3.70
N ALA A 91 7.02 13.15 -4.07
CA ALA A 91 7.28 13.51 -5.45
C ALA A 91 7.34 12.25 -6.33
N PHE A 92 6.77 12.33 -7.54
CA PHE A 92 7.05 11.35 -8.57
C PHE A 92 8.52 11.51 -8.95
N HIS A 93 9.39 10.68 -8.37
CA HIS A 93 10.84 10.72 -8.60
C HIS A 93 11.18 10.17 -10.00
N ALA A 94 10.82 10.93 -11.02
CA ALA A 94 11.48 10.86 -12.31
C ALA A 94 11.66 12.32 -12.76
N PRO A 95 12.89 12.86 -12.81
CA PRO A 95 13.13 14.03 -13.65
C PRO A 95 12.82 13.59 -15.09
N GLY A 96 11.59 13.84 -15.53
CA GLY A 96 11.21 13.75 -16.93
C GLY A 96 12.08 14.71 -17.73
N LYS A 97 12.36 14.38 -18.99
CA LYS A 97 13.04 15.34 -19.85
C LYS A 97 12.12 16.55 -20.02
N PRO A 98 12.66 17.74 -20.36
CA PRO A 98 11.83 18.85 -20.80
C PRO A 98 10.82 18.35 -21.83
N ILE A 99 9.55 18.74 -21.71
CA ILE A 99 8.47 18.21 -22.55
C ILE A 99 8.74 18.40 -24.06
N GLN A 100 9.54 19.41 -24.41
CA GLN A 100 10.03 19.65 -25.76
C GLN A 100 10.93 18.51 -26.28
N GLU A 101 11.84 18.01 -25.44
CA GLU A 101 12.68 16.84 -25.76
C GLU A 101 11.89 15.54 -25.79
N GLU A 102 10.87 15.39 -24.93
CA GLU A 102 10.00 14.20 -24.91
C GLU A 102 9.06 14.13 -26.11
N LEU A 103 8.60 15.28 -26.62
CA LEU A 103 7.69 15.36 -27.76
C LEU A 103 8.40 15.53 -29.10
N GLU A 104 9.74 15.49 -29.13
CA GLU A 104 10.56 15.77 -30.32
C GLU A 104 10.21 17.11 -31.01
N LEU A 105 9.69 18.05 -30.23
CA LEU A 105 9.40 19.41 -30.67
C LEU A 105 10.71 20.19 -30.58
N GLY A 106 11.50 20.10 -31.65
CA GLY A 106 12.75 20.85 -31.82
C GLY A 106 12.57 22.37 -31.81
#